data_AF-A0A0K1DZC5-F1
#
_entry.id   AF-A0A0K1DZC5-F1
#
_cell.length_a   1.000
_cell.length_b   1.000
_cell.length_c   1.000
_cell.angle_alpha   90.00
_cell.angle_beta   90.00
_cell.angle_gamma   90.00
#
_symmetry.space_group_name_H-M   'P 1'
#
loop_
_entity.id
_entity.type
_entity.pdbx_description
1 polymer ?
#
loop_
_entity_poly.entity_id
_entity_poly.type
_entity_poly.pdbx_seq_one_letter_code
_entity_poly.pdbx_strand_id
1 'polypeptide(L)' 'MQKRVEELQRLADSIAEHHPYWPLLHFTLQLLSRVVEKWRQDLTPEDLDEMAWLAEKIQEQIQRLNSRG' A
#
# COMPACT_ATOMS: atom_id res chain seq x y z
N MET A 1 13.06 -10.49 0.12
CA MET A 1 11.81 -9.91 -0.42
C MET A 1 11.55 -8.55 0.19
N GLN A 2 11.56 -8.42 1.52
CA GLN A 2 11.39 -7.16 2.25
C GLN A 2 12.27 -5.99 1.75
N LYS A 3 13.58 -6.19 1.62
CA LYS A 3 14.50 -5.19 1.04
C LYS A 3 14.04 -4.64 -0.33
N ARG A 4 13.46 -5.48 -1.18
CA ARG A 4 12.96 -5.04 -2.51
C ARG A 4 11.68 -4.21 -2.40
N VAL A 5 10.82 -4.51 -1.43
CA VAL A 5 9.61 -3.71 -1.15
C VAL A 5 10.02 -2.34 -0.60
N GLU A 6 10.98 -2.29 0.31
CA GLU A 6 11.52 -1.02 0.82
C GLU A 6 12.19 -0.17 -0.29
N GLU A 7 12.89 -0.80 -1.23
CA GLU A 7 13.45 -0.11 -2.40
C GLU A 7 12.34 0.49 -3.29
N LEU A 8 11.24 -0.25 -3.52
CA LEU A 8 10.09 0.25 -4.25
C LEU A 8 9.38 1.39 -3.51
N GLN A 9 9.23 1.30 -2.19
CA GLN A 9 8.67 2.36 -1.35
C GLN A 9 9.47 3.66 -1.49
N ARG A 10 10.79 3.59 -1.31
CA ARG A 10 11.69 4.76 -1.47
C ARG A 10 11.62 5.35 -2.87
N LEU A 11 11.57 4.50 -3.91
CA LEU A 11 11.46 4.95 -5.29
C LEU A 11 10.12 5.68 -5.53
N ALA A 12 9.02 5.10 -5.07
CA ALA A 12 7.69 5.68 -5.18
C ALA A 12 7.59 7.04 -4.46
N ASP A 13 8.12 7.13 -3.24
CA ASP A 13 8.12 8.36 -2.47
C ASP A 13 8.97 9.44 -3.15
N SER A 14 10.07 9.07 -3.81
CA SER A 14 10.95 10.03 -4.51
C SER A 14 10.40 10.56 -5.85
N ILE A 15 9.55 9.79 -6.54
CA ILE A 15 9.08 10.12 -7.91
C ILE A 15 7.68 10.71 -7.92
N ALA A 16 6.84 10.33 -6.95
CA ALA A 16 5.41 10.49 -7.10
C ALA A 16 4.76 11.42 -6.06
N GLU A 17 5.49 12.14 -5.21
CA GLU A 17 4.89 13.02 -4.17
C GLU A 17 3.82 14.02 -4.70
N HIS A 18 3.86 14.38 -6.00
CA HIS A 18 2.85 15.23 -6.64
C HIS A 18 2.01 14.53 -7.73
N HIS A 19 2.16 13.22 -7.92
CA HIS A 19 1.47 12.47 -8.98
C HIS A 19 0.05 12.07 -8.55
N PRO A 20 -0.98 12.19 -9.41
CA PRO A 20 -2.37 11.88 -9.05
C PRO A 20 -2.61 10.41 -8.64
N TYR A 21 -1.75 9.49 -9.07
CA TYR A 21 -1.80 8.06 -8.69
C TYR A 21 -0.95 7.72 -7.45
N TRP A 22 -0.24 8.68 -6.87
CA TRP A 22 0.63 8.44 -5.72
C TRP A 22 -0.10 7.84 -4.52
N PRO A 23 -1.28 8.32 -4.11
CA PRO A 23 -1.99 7.71 -2.98
C PRO A 23 -2.27 6.23 -3.21
N LEU A 24 -2.66 5.84 -4.44
CA LEU A 24 -2.92 4.45 -4.80
C LEU A 24 -1.64 3.60 -4.70
N LEU A 25 -0.54 4.09 -5.27
CA LEU A 25 0.76 3.41 -5.23
C LEU A 25 1.26 3.26 -3.79
N HIS A 26 1.14 4.32 -2.99
CA HIS A 26 1.60 4.39 -1.62
C HIS A 26 0.88 3.36 -0.72
N PHE A 27 -0.46 3.34 -0.72
CA PHE A 27 -1.21 2.35 0.08
C PHE A 27 -0.99 0.91 -0.40
N THR A 28 -0.81 0.70 -1.70
CA THR A 28 -0.48 -0.63 -2.26
C THR A 28 0.87 -1.12 -1.76
N LEU A 29 1.89 -0.25 -1.73
CA LEU A 29 3.21 -0.62 -1.24
C LEU A 29 3.23 -0.84 0.28
N GLN A 30 2.47 -0.07 1.05
CA GLN A 30 2.29 -0.32 2.49
C GLN A 30 1.67 -1.69 2.75
N LEU A 31 0.58 -2.04 2.06
CA LEU A 31 -0.07 -3.35 2.19
C LEU A 31 0.90 -4.48 1.81
N LEU A 32 1.66 -4.31 0.72
CA LEU A 32 2.68 -5.26 0.32
C LEU A 32 3.78 -5.42 1.37
N SER A 33 4.23 -4.32 2.00
CA SER A 33 5.22 -4.37 3.08
C SER A 33 4.70 -5.19 4.24
N ARG A 34 3.45 -4.93 4.67
CA ARG A 34 2.81 -5.63 5.78
C ARG A 34 2.71 -7.14 5.54
N VAL A 35 2.27 -7.53 4.35
CA VAL A 35 2.22 -8.95 3.93
C VAL A 35 3.60 -9.59 3.97
N VAL A 36 4.62 -8.91 3.45
CA VAL A 36 5.99 -9.45 3.37
C VAL A 36 6.65 -9.54 4.75
N GLU A 37 6.41 -8.57 5.63
CA GLU A 37 6.87 -8.56 7.03
C GLU A 37 6.30 -9.76 7.81
N LYS A 38 5.00 -10.02 7.63
CA LYS A 38 4.29 -11.09 8.34
C LYS A 38 4.31 -12.44 7.63
N TRP A 39 4.96 -12.55 6.47
CA TRP A 39 4.95 -13.77 5.63
C TRP A 39 5.32 -15.07 6.35
N ARG A 40 6.12 -14.99 7.41
CA ARG A 40 6.57 -16.16 8.20
C ARG A 40 5.96 -16.24 9.60
N GLN A 41 4.95 -15.42 9.88
CA GLN A 41 4.31 -15.29 11.18
C GLN A 41 2.80 -15.50 11.03
N ASP A 42 2.15 -15.92 12.09
CA ASP A 42 0.69 -15.90 12.13
C ASP A 42 0.21 -14.46 12.20
N LEU A 43 -0.82 -14.14 11.41
CA LEU A 43 -1.45 -12.82 11.42
C LEU A 43 -2.28 -12.67 12.69
N THR A 44 -2.02 -11.61 13.45
CA THR A 44 -2.88 -11.24 14.57
C THR A 44 -4.15 -10.56 14.06
N PRO A 45 -5.22 -10.48 14.88
CA PRO A 45 -6.39 -9.68 14.55
C PRO A 45 -6.04 -8.23 14.18
N GLU A 46 -5.08 -7.63 14.88
CA GLU A 46 -4.61 -6.27 14.60
C GLU A 46 -3.91 -6.16 13.24
N ASP A 47 -3.12 -7.19 12.86
CA ASP A 47 -2.51 -7.25 11.53
C ASP A 47 -3.59 -7.31 10.44
N LEU A 48 -4.66 -8.09 10.66
CA LEU A 48 -5.79 -8.21 9.74
C LEU A 48 -6.59 -6.91 9.63
N ASP A 49 -6.84 -6.23 10.75
CA ASP A 49 -7.55 -4.95 10.79
C ASP A 49 -6.77 -3.86 10.03
N GLU A 50 -5.45 -3.80 10.22
CA GLU A 50 -4.58 -2.89 9.49
C GLU A 50 -4.56 -3.19 7.98
N MET A 51 -4.45 -4.47 7.61
CA MET A 51 -4.50 -4.89 6.20
C MET A 51 -5.85 -4.57 5.55
N ALA A 52 -6.96 -4.75 6.27
CA ALA A 52 -8.30 -4.40 5.80
C ALA A 52 -8.42 -2.88 5.59
N TRP A 53 -7.94 -2.09 6.53
CA TRP A 53 -7.92 -0.62 6.41
C TRP A 53 -7.09 -0.15 5.21
N LEU A 54 -5.92 -0.76 4.96
CA LEU A 54 -5.10 -0.46 3.78
C LEU A 54 -5.83 -0.82 2.47
N ALA A 55 -6.53 -1.95 2.44
CA ALA A 55 -7.33 -2.37 1.29
C ALA A 55 -8.49 -1.39 1.00
N GLU A 56 -9.18 -0.91 2.03
CA GLU A 56 -10.21 0.13 1.90
C GLU A 56 -9.63 1.42 1.31
N LYS A 57 -8.45 1.84 1.76
CA LYS A 57 -7.78 3.04 1.22
C LYS A 57 -7.44 2.89 -0.26
N ILE A 58 -6.96 1.72 -0.67
CA ILE A 58 -6.71 1.39 -2.09
C ILE A 58 -8.02 1.51 -2.89
N GLN A 59 -9.10 0.91 -2.39
CA GLN A 59 -10.41 0.97 -3.05
C GLN A 59 -10.94 2.40 -3.17
N GLU A 60 -10.83 3.22 -2.11
CA GLU A 60 -11.18 4.64 -2.13
C GLU A 60 -10.41 5.40 -3.22
N GLN A 61 -9.12 5.12 -3.40
CA GLN A 61 -8.32 5.79 -4.43
C GLN A 61 -8.77 5.38 -5.84
N ILE A 62 -9.06 4.09 -6.06
CA ILE A 62 -9.58 3.61 -7.36
C ILE A 62 -10.91 4.29 -7.69
N GLN A 63 -11.83 4.37 -6.71
CA GLN A 63 -13.10 5.05 -6.89
C GLN A 63 -12.94 6.53 -7.24
N ARG A 64 -12.03 7.23 -6.54
CA ARG A 64 -11.71 8.65 -6.84
C ARG A 64 -11.20 8.83 -8.27
N LEU A 65 -10.34 7.92 -8.75
CA LEU A 65 -9.85 7.97 -10.12
C LEU A 65 -10.94 7.68 -11.15
N ASN A 66 -11.83 6.72 -10.88
CA ASN A 66 -12.99 6.44 -11.73
C ASN A 66 -13.99 7.61 -11.77
N SER A 67 -14.19 8.32 -10.66
CA SER A 67 -15.08 9.50 -10.61
C SER A 67 -14.51 10.75 -11.31
N ARG A 68 -13.27 10.70 -11.79
CA ARG A 68 -12.61 11.78 -12.54
C ARG A 68 -12.69 11.60 -14.07
N GLY A 69 -13.16 10.45 -14.55
CA GLY A 69 -13.43 10.16 -15.97
C GLY A 69 -14.91 10.21 -16.28
#